data_AF-A0A800K461-F1
#
_entry.id   AF-A0A800K461-F1
#
_cell.length_a   1.000
_cell.length_b   1.000
_cell.length_c   1.000
_cell.angle_alpha   90.00
_cell.angle_beta   90.00
_cell.angle_gamma   90.00
#
_symmetry.space_group_name_H-M   'P 1'
#
loop_
_entity.id
_entity.type
_entity.pdbx_description
1 polymer ?
#
loop_
_entity_poly.entity_id
_entity_poly.type
_entity_poly.pdbx_seq_one_letter_code
_entity_poly.pdbx_strand_id
1 'polypeptide(L)'
;MRVIELAQELRVEAGALVSLLRQMGFPVADEEATITAGQQAKVLAKVERGRRAGSTDSAAAIQAVLEEAAPEPRKRRRRRVKADVVEPEPEPEVAEADEAPQADSQEADEAS
;
A
#
# COMPACT_ATOMS: atom_id res chain seq x y z
N MET A 1 2.71 -28.64 -4.16
CA MET A 1 2.36 -27.59 -5.12
C MET A 1 3.63 -26.88 -5.54
N ARG A 2 3.85 -26.71 -6.84
CA ARG A 2 5.01 -26.01 -7.40
C ARG A 2 4.69 -24.54 -7.68
N VAL A 3 5.71 -23.71 -7.82
CA VAL A 3 5.53 -22.29 -8.17
C VAL A 3 4.79 -22.15 -9.51
N ILE A 4 5.15 -22.96 -10.51
CA ILE A 4 4.50 -22.97 -11.84
C ILE A 4 3.00 -23.31 -11.76
N GLU A 5 2.60 -24.20 -10.86
CA GLU A 5 1.18 -24.55 -10.65
C GLU A 5 0.40 -23.37 -10.06
N LEU A 6 0.98 -22.67 -9.07
CA LEU A 6 0.37 -21.47 -8.50
C LEU A 6 0.29 -20.33 -9.52
N ALA A 7 1.32 -20.19 -10.35
CA ALA A 7 1.36 -19.18 -11.40
C ALA A 7 0.23 -19.40 -12.41
N GLN A 8 -0.03 -20.65 -12.80
CA GLN A 8 -1.13 -21.01 -13.68
C GLN A 8 -2.50 -20.75 -13.03
N GLU A 9 -2.68 -21.09 -11.75
CA GLU A 9 -3.92 -20.83 -11.00
C GLU A 9 -4.25 -19.33 -10.95
N LEU A 10 -3.23 -18.50 -10.75
CA LEU A 10 -3.37 -17.04 -10.69
C LEU A 10 -3.33 -16.37 -12.07
N ARG A 11 -3.05 -17.12 -13.14
CA ARG A 11 -2.80 -16.63 -14.51
C ARG A 11 -1.73 -15.54 -14.57
N VAL A 12 -0.62 -15.77 -13.88
CA VAL A 12 0.53 -14.84 -13.82
C VAL A 12 1.78 -15.51 -14.37
N GLU A 13 2.76 -14.70 -14.75
CA GLU A 13 4.08 -15.20 -15.15
C GLU A 13 4.80 -15.85 -13.95
N ALA A 14 5.32 -17.06 -14.14
CA ALA A 14 6.02 -17.78 -13.07
C ALA A 14 7.28 -17.03 -12.60
N GLY A 15 8.02 -16.37 -13.50
CA GLY A 15 9.15 -15.51 -13.15
C GLY A 15 8.77 -14.33 -12.24
N ALA A 16 7.62 -13.70 -12.46
CA ALA A 16 7.11 -12.64 -11.58
C ALA A 16 6.77 -13.18 -10.19
N LEU A 17 6.17 -14.37 -10.13
CA LEU A 17 5.85 -15.03 -8.87
C LEU A 17 7.12 -15.48 -8.10
N VAL A 18 8.14 -15.99 -8.79
CA VAL A 18 9.46 -16.29 -8.20
C VAL A 18 10.08 -15.02 -7.62
N SER A 19 10.01 -13.90 -8.35
CA SER A 19 10.53 -12.61 -7.89
C SER A 19 9.83 -12.14 -6.62
N LEU A 20 8.50 -12.24 -6.58
CA LEU A 20 7.70 -11.91 -5.40
C LEU A 20 8.05 -12.79 -4.20
N LEU A 21 8.18 -14.11 -4.39
CA LEU A 21 8.55 -15.03 -3.31
C LEU A 21 9.92 -14.68 -2.71
N ARG A 22 10.91 -14.36 -3.56
CA ARG A 22 12.24 -13.93 -3.12
C ARG A 22 12.18 -12.60 -2.38
N GLN A 23 11.38 -11.66 -2.86
CA GLN A 23 11.16 -10.37 -2.19
C GLN A 23 10.51 -10.54 -0.80
N MET A 24 9.63 -11.53 -0.64
CA MET A 24 9.04 -11.89 0.64
C MET A 24 9.98 -12.71 1.55
N GLY A 25 11.21 -12.99 1.13
CA GLY A 25 12.20 -13.73 1.90
C GLY A 25 12.10 -15.25 1.78
N PHE A 26 11.37 -15.78 0.80
CA PHE A 26 11.33 -17.20 0.51
C PHE A 26 12.35 -17.53 -0.60
N PRO A 27 13.45 -18.24 -0.28
CA PRO A 27 14.42 -18.64 -1.28
C PRO A 27 13.84 -19.77 -2.14
N VAL A 28 13.48 -19.45 -3.38
CA VAL A 28 13.08 -20.41 -4.42
C VAL A 28 14.08 -20.39 -5.56
N ALA A 29 14.51 -21.58 -6.00
CA ALA A 29 15.49 -21.73 -7.07
C ALA A 29 14.93 -21.26 -8.41
N ASP A 30 13.75 -21.76 -8.78
CA ASP A 30 13.09 -21.57 -10.06
C ASP A 30 11.58 -21.87 -9.96
N GLU A 31 10.92 -21.93 -11.12
CA GLU A 31 9.48 -22.15 -11.28
C GLU A 31 9.04 -23.58 -10.88
N GLU A 32 9.97 -24.54 -10.91
CA GLU A 32 9.75 -25.94 -10.54
C GLU A 32 9.86 -26.18 -9.03
N ALA A 33 10.34 -25.18 -8.28
CA ALA A 33 10.48 -25.26 -6.83
C ALA A 33 9.12 -25.53 -6.14
N THR A 34 9.14 -26.40 -5.13
CA THR A 34 7.98 -26.69 -4.29
C THR A 34 7.74 -25.59 -3.26
N ILE A 35 6.47 -25.22 -3.08
CA ILE A 35 6.02 -24.26 -2.07
C ILE A 35 5.13 -24.94 -1.04
N THR A 36 5.22 -24.44 0.20
CA THR A 36 4.37 -24.86 1.30
C THR A 36 3.03 -24.10 1.28
N ALA A 37 2.00 -24.66 1.90
CA ALA A 37 0.69 -24.00 2.02
C ALA A 37 0.78 -22.64 2.74
N GLY A 38 1.68 -22.50 3.71
CA GLY A 38 1.91 -21.22 4.40
C GLY A 38 2.51 -20.15 3.49
N GLN A 39 3.39 -20.52 2.56
CA GLN A 39 3.92 -19.60 1.55
C GLN A 39 2.85 -19.19 0.54
N GLN A 40 2.05 -20.17 0.07
CA GLN A 40 0.91 -19.91 -0.81
C GLN A 40 -0.07 -18.91 -0.18
N ALA A 41 -0.46 -19.12 1.08
CA ALA A 41 -1.37 -18.22 1.79
C ALA A 41 -0.84 -16.78 1.87
N LYS A 42 0.48 -16.61 2.07
CA LYS A 42 1.12 -15.28 2.08
C LYS A 42 1.12 -14.62 0.70
N VAL A 43 1.39 -15.37 -0.37
CA VAL A 43 1.26 -14.87 -1.75
C VAL A 43 -0.16 -14.36 -1.98
N LEU A 44 -1.17 -15.20 -1.69
CA LEU A 44 -2.58 -14.85 -1.88
C LEU A 44 -2.97 -13.59 -1.10
N ALA A 45 -2.56 -13.49 0.16
CA ALA A 45 -2.81 -12.31 0.99
C ALA A 45 -2.20 -11.02 0.39
N LYS A 46 -1.02 -11.11 -0.23
CA LYS A 46 -0.34 -9.95 -0.83
C LYS A 46 -0.93 -9.58 -2.21
N VAL A 47 -1.31 -10.56 -3.03
CA VAL A 47 -2.08 -10.34 -4.27
C VAL A 47 -3.42 -9.67 -3.97
N GLU A 48 -4.12 -10.16 -2.94
CA GLU A 48 -5.37 -9.57 -2.49
C GLU A 48 -5.20 -8.14 -1.97
N ARG A 49 -4.09 -7.83 -1.27
CA ARG A 49 -3.75 -6.45 -0.91
C ARG A 49 -3.56 -5.57 -2.15
N GLY A 50 -2.86 -6.06 -3.18
CA GLY A 50 -2.69 -5.35 -4.45
C GLY A 50 -4.02 -5.07 -5.15
N ARG A 51 -4.97 -6.01 -5.11
CA ARG A 51 -6.34 -5.78 -5.61
C ARG A 51 -7.06 -4.67 -4.86
N ARG A 52 -6.96 -4.64 -3.53
CA ARG A 52 -7.55 -3.55 -2.73
C ARG A 52 -6.88 -2.20 -2.97
N ALA A 53 -5.62 -2.19 -3.38
CA ALA A 53 -4.91 -1.00 -3.79
C ALA A 53 -5.29 -0.52 -5.21
N GLY A 54 -6.27 -1.15 -5.87
CA GLY A 54 -6.78 -0.74 -7.18
C GLY A 54 -6.30 -1.60 -8.35
N SER A 55 -5.60 -2.71 -8.11
CA SER A 55 -5.21 -3.63 -9.18
C SER A 55 -6.41 -4.45 -9.67
N THR A 56 -6.63 -4.47 -10.98
CA THR A 56 -7.78 -5.13 -11.60
C THR A 56 -7.64 -6.65 -11.70
N ASP A 57 -6.42 -7.16 -11.84
CA ASP A 57 -6.14 -8.59 -11.93
C ASP A 57 -4.94 -9.01 -11.06
N SER A 58 -4.71 -10.32 -10.97
CA SER A 58 -3.62 -10.89 -10.15
C SER A 58 -2.24 -10.50 -10.68
N ALA A 59 -2.08 -10.36 -12.00
CA ALA A 59 -0.80 -10.00 -12.61
C ALA A 59 -0.42 -8.55 -12.26
N ALA A 60 -1.35 -7.62 -12.43
CA ALA A 60 -1.23 -6.23 -12.02
C ALA A 60 -0.98 -6.11 -10.52
N ALA A 61 -1.67 -6.92 -9.70
CA ALA A 61 -1.46 -6.91 -8.26
C ALA A 61 -0.03 -7.37 -7.87
N ILE A 62 0.51 -8.40 -8.53
CA ILE A 62 1.90 -8.84 -8.31
C ILE A 62 2.89 -7.76 -8.76
N GLN A 63 2.66 -7.13 -9.91
CA GLN A 63 3.52 -6.06 -10.42
C GLN A 63 3.51 -4.84 -9.50
N ALA A 64 2.32 -4.37 -9.09
CA ALA A 64 2.18 -3.26 -8.18
C ALA A 64 2.89 -3.52 -6.84
N VAL A 65 2.82 -4.75 -6.33
CA VAL A 65 3.54 -5.15 -5.12
C VAL A 65 5.06 -5.14 -5.33
N LEU A 66 5.53 -5.65 -6.46
CA LEU A 66 6.95 -5.66 -6.81
C LEU A 66 7.51 -4.23 -6.89
N GLU A 67 6.73 -3.31 -7.48
CA GLU A 67 7.07 -1.88 -7.60
C GLU A 67 7.00 -1.14 -6.25
N GLU A 68 5.94 -1.34 -5.45
CA GLU A 68 5.77 -0.76 -4.11
C GLU A 68 6.94 -1.13 -3.18
N ALA A 69 7.37 -2.39 -3.25
CA ALA A 69 8.45 -2.89 -2.41
C ALA A 69 9.83 -2.78 -3.09
N ALA A 70 9.93 -2.19 -4.28
CA ALA A 70 11.22 -1.78 -4.82
C ALA A 70 11.75 -0.63 -3.95
N PRO A 71 12.99 -0.71 -3.43
CA PRO A 71 13.55 0.40 -2.69
C PRO A 71 13.61 1.60 -3.64
N GLU A 72 12.90 2.68 -3.31
CA GLU A 72 13.11 3.95 -4.01
C GLU A 72 14.61 4.20 -4.10
N PRO A 73 15.14 4.70 -5.24
CA PRO A 73 16.53 5.07 -5.37
C PRO A 73 16.83 6.20 -4.37
N ARG A 74 17.14 5.80 -3.14
CA ARG A 74 17.54 6.67 -2.04
C ARG A 74 18.83 7.32 -2.49
N LYS A 75 18.72 8.53 -3.04
CA LYS A 75 19.82 9.49 -3.18
C LYS A 75 20.65 9.36 -1.90
N ARG A 76 21.87 8.86 -2.02
CA ARG A 76 22.82 8.61 -0.93
C ARG A 76 22.98 9.89 -0.10
N ARG A 77 22.10 10.11 0.89
CA ARG A 77 22.34 11.05 1.98
C ARG A 77 23.40 10.40 2.85
N ARG A 78 24.66 10.83 2.63
CA ARG A 78 25.77 10.48 3.50
C ARG A 78 25.37 10.78 4.95
N ARG A 79 25.50 9.77 5.81
CA ARG A 79 25.28 9.75 7.26
C ARG A 79 25.13 11.14 7.89
N ARG A 80 23.95 11.42 8.44
CA ARG A 80 23.87 11.98 9.79
C ARG A 80 22.95 11.08 10.62
N VAL A 81 23.55 10.54 11.67
CA VAL A 81 22.95 9.77 12.75
C VAL A 81 21.96 10.67 13.51
N LYS A 82 20.94 10.02 14.11
CA LYS A 82 19.80 10.50 14.91
C LYS A 82 18.49 10.45 14.11
N ALA A 83 17.78 9.33 14.19
CA ALA A 83 16.77 9.05 15.24
C ALA A 83 15.67 10.11 15.18
N ASP A 84 14.56 9.76 14.53
CA ASP A 84 13.25 9.93 15.15
C ASP A 84 12.24 9.05 14.40
N VAL A 85 11.60 8.18 15.17
CA VAL A 85 10.44 7.37 14.80
C VAL A 85 9.24 8.31 14.86
N VAL A 86 8.50 8.47 13.77
CA VAL A 86 7.14 9.00 13.84
C VAL A 86 6.24 8.04 13.10
N GLU A 87 5.57 7.22 13.90
CA GLU A 87 4.42 6.39 13.55
C GLU A 87 3.25 7.33 13.24
N PRO A 88 2.49 7.15 12.13
CA PRO A 88 1.34 8.00 11.83
C PRO A 88 0.14 7.54 12.66
N GLU A 89 -0.21 8.27 13.71
CA GLU A 89 -1.51 8.14 14.37
C GLU A 89 -2.59 8.97 13.64
N PRO A 90 -3.84 8.47 13.60
CA PRO A 90 -4.92 8.93 12.72
C PRO A 90 -5.49 10.28 13.18
N GLU A 91 -5.91 11.12 12.23
CA GLU A 91 -6.65 12.36 12.50
C GLU A 91 -8.08 12.05 12.97
N PRO A 92 -8.48 12.43 14.20
CA PRO A 92 -9.89 12.55 14.55
C PRO A 92 -10.37 13.99 14.35
N GLU A 93 -11.53 14.10 13.71
CA GLU A 93 -12.39 15.28 13.63
C GLU A 93 -12.53 15.97 15.00
N VAL A 94 -12.36 17.30 15.04
CA VAL A 94 -12.98 18.11 16.10
C VAL A 94 -13.54 19.38 15.49
N ALA A 95 -14.87 19.46 15.52
CA ALA A 95 -15.64 20.67 15.36
C ALA A 95 -15.36 21.63 16.52
N GLU A 96 -15.16 22.92 16.24
CA GLU A 96 -15.43 23.96 17.23
C GLU A 96 -16.35 25.02 16.61
N ALA A 97 -17.49 25.14 17.27
CA ALA A 97 -18.52 26.12 17.03
C ALA A 97 -18.16 27.45 17.72
N ASP A 98 -18.59 28.52 17.06
CA ASP A 98 -19.16 29.74 17.65
C ASP A 98 -18.31 30.61 18.58
N GLU A 99 -17.88 31.78 18.08
CA GLU A 99 -18.09 33.03 18.82
C GLU A 99 -18.10 34.23 17.85
N ALA A 100 -19.23 34.93 17.80
CA ALA A 100 -19.44 36.17 17.06
C ALA A 100 -18.68 37.36 17.67
N PRO A 101 -18.47 38.43 16.89
CA PRO A 101 -18.76 39.75 17.45
C PRO A 101 -19.67 40.58 16.55
N GLN A 102 -20.63 41.25 17.22
CA GLN A 102 -21.57 42.20 16.66
C GLN A 102 -20.86 43.42 16.04
N ALA A 103 -21.31 43.83 14.86
CA ALA A 103 -21.21 45.20 14.39
C ALA A 103 -22.63 45.68 14.06
N ASP A 104 -23.26 46.28 15.08
CA ASP A 104 -24.47 47.07 14.94
C ASP A 104 -24.12 48.31 14.10
N SER A 105 -24.76 48.48 12.96
CA SER A 105 -24.77 49.73 12.20
C SER A 105 -26.19 49.98 11.75
N GLN A 106 -26.71 51.09 12.28
CA GLN A 106 -28.04 51.64 12.16
C GLN A 106 -28.38 52.14 10.74
N GLU A 107 -29.66 52.55 10.65
CA GLU A 107 -30.36 53.33 9.61
C GLU A 107 -30.97 52.51 8.46
N ALA A 108 -32.29 52.35 8.35
CA ALA A 108 -33.45 53.27 8.35
C ALA A 108 -34.00 53.38 6.91
N ASP A 109 -35.27 52.98 6.74
CA ASP A 109 -36.36 53.56 5.91
C ASP A 109 -37.43 52.46 5.73
N GLU A 110 -38.57 52.47 6.42
CA GLU A 110 -39.80 53.28 6.21
C GLU A 110 -40.69 52.80 5.04
N ALA A 111 -42.00 52.70 5.35
CA ALA A 111 -43.18 52.76 4.47
C ALA A 111 -43.44 51.59 3.48
N SER A 112 -44.66 51.05 3.34
CA SER A 112 -45.97 51.33 3.89
C SER A 112 -46.92 50.15 3.62
#